data_AF-A0A8C6G7S1-F1
#
_entry.id   AF-A0A8C6G7S1-F1
#
_cell.length_a   1.000
_cell.length_b   1.000
_cell.length_c   1.000
_cell.angle_alpha   90.00
_cell.angle_beta   90.00
_cell.angle_gamma   90.00
#
_symmetry.space_group_name_H-M   'P 1'
#
loop_
_entity.id
_entity.type
_entity.pdbx_description
1 polymer ?
#
loop_
_entity_poly.entity_id
_entity_poly.type
_entity_poly.pdbx_seq_one_letter_code
_entity_poly.pdbx_strand_id
1 'polypeptide(L)'
;MPAALVENSQVICEVWASNLEEEMRKIREIVLSYSYIAMDTEFPGVVVRPIGEFRSSIDYQYQLLRCNVDLLKIIQLGLTFTNEKGEYPSGINTWQFNFKFNLT
;
A
#
# COMPACT_ATOMS: atom_id res chain seq x y z
N MET A 1 8.45 -27.98 -2.10
CA MET A 1 7.21 -28.71 -1.77
C MET A 1 6.06 -27.76 -2.03
N PRO A 2 5.09 -28.08 -2.90
CA PRO A 2 4.02 -27.14 -3.19
C PRO A 2 3.03 -27.22 -2.03
N ALA A 3 2.92 -26.14 -1.25
CA ALA A 3 1.78 -25.95 -0.38
C ALA A 3 0.54 -25.87 -1.28
N ALA A 4 -0.40 -26.79 -1.08
CA ALA A 4 -1.69 -26.73 -1.74
C ALA A 4 -2.32 -25.38 -1.41
N LEU A 5 -2.48 -24.56 -2.45
CA LEU A 5 -3.18 -23.28 -2.36
C LEU A 5 -4.64 -23.62 -2.06
N VAL A 6 -5.05 -23.44 -0.81
CA VAL A 6 -6.46 -23.26 -0.50
C VAL A 6 -6.89 -22.07 -1.38
N GLU A 7 -7.82 -22.28 -2.31
CA GLU A 7 -8.42 -21.22 -3.13
C GLU A 7 -9.28 -20.29 -2.24
N ASN A 8 -8.65 -19.62 -1.28
CA ASN A 8 -9.18 -18.36 -0.80
C ASN A 8 -8.78 -17.35 -1.86
N SER A 9 -9.66 -17.16 -2.85
CA SER A 9 -9.49 -16.14 -3.86
C SER A 9 -9.23 -14.79 -3.17
N GLN A 10 -8.22 -14.07 -3.66
CA GLN A 10 -7.92 -12.74 -3.15
C GLN A 10 -9.14 -11.85 -3.45
N VAL A 11 -9.78 -11.33 -2.40
CA VAL A 11 -10.94 -10.44 -2.54
C VAL A 11 -10.47 -9.04 -2.21
N ILE A 12 -10.42 -8.21 -3.25
CA ILE A 12 -10.01 -6.80 -3.18
C ILE A 12 -11.25 -5.95 -2.93
N CYS A 13 -11.21 -5.12 -1.90
CA CYS A 13 -12.21 -4.11 -1.59
C CYS A 13 -11.72 -2.73 -2.03
N GLU A 14 -12.46 -2.09 -2.94
CA GLU A 14 -12.22 -0.71 -3.34
C GLU A 14 -12.69 0.26 -2.25
N VAL A 15 -11.76 1.02 -1.68
CA VAL A 15 -12.03 2.02 -0.65
C VAL A 15 -11.97 3.41 -1.27
N TRP A 16 -13.07 4.13 -1.11
CA TRP A 16 -13.27 5.52 -1.51
C TRP A 16 -13.70 6.35 -0.30
N ALA A 17 -13.82 7.65 -0.47
CA ALA A 17 -14.25 8.56 0.62
C ALA A 17 -15.60 8.16 1.25
N SER A 18 -16.51 7.55 0.49
CA SER A 18 -17.84 7.16 0.96
C SER A 18 -17.86 5.95 1.91
N ASN A 19 -16.92 5.02 1.79
CA ASN A 19 -16.86 3.79 2.60
C ASN A 19 -15.61 3.68 3.48
N LEU A 20 -14.73 4.70 3.48
CA LEU A 20 -13.48 4.70 4.25
C LEU A 20 -13.69 4.31 5.72
N GLU A 21 -14.64 4.94 6.41
CA GLU A 21 -14.89 4.69 7.83
C GLU A 21 -15.40 3.28 8.12
N GLU A 22 -16.17 2.71 7.18
CA GLU A 22 -16.68 1.35 7.30
C GLU A 22 -15.55 0.33 7.16
N GLU A 23 -14.73 0.48 6.12
CA GLU A 23 -13.62 -0.43 5.85
C GLU A 23 -12.51 -0.33 6.90
N MET A 24 -12.22 0.89 7.39
CA MET A 24 -11.29 1.07 8.51
C MET A 24 -11.78 0.39 9.79
N ARG A 25 -13.10 0.24 10.00
CA ARG A 25 -13.63 -0.53 11.14
C ARG A 25 -13.33 -2.02 10.99
N LYS A 26 -13.51 -2.58 9.80
CA LYS A 26 -13.21 -4.00 9.50
C LYS A 26 -11.72 -4.29 9.64
N ILE A 27 -10.86 -3.39 9.14
CA ILE A 27 -9.40 -3.49 9.27
C ILE A 27 -8.97 -3.54 10.74
N ARG A 28 -9.57 -2.73 11.63
CA ARG A 28 -9.27 -2.76 13.07
C ARG A 28 -9.56 -4.10 13.74
N GLU A 29 -10.55 -4.84 13.24
CA GLU A 29 -10.88 -6.18 13.74
C GLU A 29 -9.92 -7.23 13.16
N ILE A 30 -9.63 -7.14 11.86
CA ILE A 30 -8.80 -8.11 11.15
C ILE A 30 -7.34 -8.10 11.62
N VAL A 31 -6.77 -6.92 11.88
CA VAL A 31 -5.36 -6.79 12.30
C VAL A 31 -5.05 -7.52 13.61
N LEU A 32 -6.06 -7.82 14.43
CA LEU A 32 -5.91 -8.57 15.68
C LEU A 32 -5.57 -10.05 15.45
N SER A 33 -6.03 -10.64 14.34
CA SER A 33 -5.78 -12.05 13.99
C SER A 33 -4.88 -12.23 12.77
N TYR A 34 -4.83 -11.22 11.89
CA TYR A 34 -4.04 -11.19 10.66
C TYR A 34 -3.12 -9.96 10.71
N SER A 35 -2.05 -10.06 11.49
CA SER A 35 -1.16 -8.95 11.84
C SER A 35 -0.01 -8.70 10.85
N TYR A 36 0.13 -9.53 9.82
CA TYR A 36 1.13 -9.35 8.77
C TYR A 36 0.51 -8.57 7.61
N ILE A 37 1.10 -7.43 7.28
CA ILE A 37 0.54 -6.51 6.28
C ILE A 37 1.53 -6.37 5.13
N ALA A 38 1.12 -6.83 3.94
CA ALA A 38 1.78 -6.47 2.69
C ALA A 38 1.20 -5.15 2.18
N MET A 39 2.07 -4.28 1.66
CA MET A 39 1.70 -2.93 1.26
C MET A 39 2.34 -2.58 -0.08
N ASP A 40 1.57 -1.91 -0.94
CA ASP A 40 2.04 -1.35 -2.19
C ASP A 40 1.37 0.00 -2.47
N THR A 41 2.03 0.89 -3.22
CA THR A 41 1.51 2.23 -3.53
C THR A 41 1.68 2.59 -4.99
N GLU A 42 0.68 3.26 -5.55
CA GLU A 42 0.76 3.87 -6.88
C GLU A 42 0.82 5.40 -6.77
N PHE A 43 1.76 5.99 -7.50
CA PHE A 43 1.97 7.44 -7.55
C PHE A 43 2.49 7.87 -8.94
N PRO A 44 2.52 9.18 -9.26
CA PRO A 44 2.89 9.70 -10.58
C PRO A 44 4.38 9.55 -10.97
N GLY A 45 5.06 8.50 -10.51
CA GLY A 45 6.44 8.18 -10.86
C GLY A 45 7.46 9.20 -10.33
N VAL A 46 8.52 9.43 -11.12
CA VAL A 46 9.63 10.33 -10.77
C VAL A 46 9.63 11.51 -11.73
N VAL A 47 9.37 12.71 -11.20
CA VAL A 47 9.26 13.94 -11.98
C VAL A 47 10.46 14.87 -11.80
N VAL A 48 11.18 14.75 -10.68
CA VAL A 48 12.36 15.58 -10.39
C VAL A 48 13.58 14.73 -10.06
N ARG A 49 14.76 15.29 -10.36
CA ARG A 49 16.06 14.77 -9.92
C ARG A 49 16.77 15.86 -9.12
N PRO A 50 17.30 15.55 -7.92
CA PRO A 50 17.98 16.55 -7.12
C PRO A 50 19.34 16.91 -7.77
N ILE A 51 19.67 18.19 -7.78
CA ILE A 51 20.92 18.73 -8.33
C ILE A 51 21.80 19.16 -7.16
N GLY A 52 23.06 18.71 -7.14
CA GLY A 52 24.03 19.07 -6.10
C GLY A 52 25.10 18.02 -5.87
N GLU A 53 25.94 18.24 -4.85
CA GLU A 53 26.88 17.25 -4.36
C GLU A 53 26.21 16.35 -3.31
N PHE A 54 26.41 15.04 -3.43
CA PHE A 54 25.86 14.04 -2.51
C PHE A 54 26.99 13.30 -1.82
N ARG A 55 26.80 12.97 -0.55
CA ARG A 55 27.83 12.33 0.27
C ARG A 55 28.08 10.88 -0.13
N SER A 56 27.10 10.24 -0.75
CA SER A 56 27.17 8.87 -1.26
C SER A 56 26.06 8.61 -2.29
N SER A 57 26.11 7.45 -2.96
CA SER A 57 25.02 6.98 -3.82
C SER A 57 23.71 6.76 -3.04
N ILE A 58 23.79 6.28 -1.80
CA ILE A 58 22.62 6.06 -0.93
C ILE A 58 21.95 7.40 -0.57
N ASP A 59 22.76 8.42 -0.25
CA ASP A 59 22.28 9.77 0.03
C ASP A 59 21.56 10.35 -1.20
N TYR A 60 22.13 10.18 -2.40
CA TYR A 60 21.47 10.58 -3.64
C TYR A 60 20.12 9.86 -3.86
N GLN A 61 20.05 8.54 -3.66
CA GLN A 61 18.79 7.79 -3.79
C GLN A 61 17.74 8.26 -2.78
N TYR A 62 18.14 8.54 -1.54
CA TYR A 62 17.25 9.08 -0.53
C TYR A 62 16.73 10.48 -0.91
N GLN A 63 17.60 11.39 -1.36
CA GLN A 63 17.17 12.72 -1.81
C GLN A 63 16.26 12.63 -3.04
N LEU A 64 16.54 11.72 -3.97
CA LEU A 64 15.68 11.46 -5.12
C LEU A 64 14.28 11.01 -4.67
N LEU A 65 14.19 10.04 -3.75
CA LEU A 65 12.92 9.60 -3.19
C LEU A 65 12.20 10.75 -2.47
N ARG A 66 12.89 11.43 -1.55
CA ARG A 66 12.34 12.52 -0.75
C ARG A 66 11.75 13.62 -1.61
N CYS A 67 12.49 14.16 -2.58
CA CYS A 67 12.00 15.25 -3.41
C CYS A 67 10.74 14.86 -4.20
N ASN A 68 10.64 13.61 -4.67
CA ASN A 68 9.46 13.17 -5.40
C ASN A 68 8.27 12.88 -4.47
N VAL A 69 8.51 12.30 -3.30
CA VAL A 69 7.46 12.06 -2.29
C VAL A 69 6.89 13.38 -1.76
N ASP A 70 7.74 14.39 -1.51
CA ASP A 70 7.31 15.71 -1.03
C ASP A 70 6.45 16.47 -2.08
N LEU A 71 6.72 16.25 -3.38
CA LEU A 71 6.04 16.96 -4.48
C LEU A 71 4.79 16.25 -4.99
N LEU A 72 4.77 14.93 -4.95
CA LEU A 72 3.72 14.13 -5.58
C LEU A 72 2.64 13.72 -4.59
N LYS A 73 1.41 13.66 -5.10
CA LYS A 73 0.28 13.09 -4.35
C LYS A 73 0.17 11.61 -4.68
N ILE A 74 -0.04 10.79 -3.65
CA ILE A 74 -0.36 9.37 -3.80
C ILE A 74 -1.68 9.19 -4.56
N ILE A 75 -1.78 8.13 -5.37
CA ILE A 75 -2.99 7.77 -6.14
C ILE A 75 -3.70 6.61 -5.44
N GLN A 76 -2.98 5.54 -5.16
CA GLN A 76 -3.52 4.35 -4.49
C GLN A 76 -2.58 3.79 -3.41
N LEU A 77 -3.18 3.12 -2.43
CA LEU A 77 -2.51 2.31 -1.42
C LEU A 77 -3.21 0.95 -1.35
N GLY A 78 -2.50 -0.14 -1.62
CA GLY A 78 -2.96 -1.50 -1.43
C GLY A 78 -2.47 -2.04 -0.08
N LEU A 79 -3.37 -2.61 0.73
CA LEU A 79 -3.02 -3.31 1.97
C LEU A 79 -3.61 -4.73 1.95
N THR A 80 -2.77 -5.75 2.08
CA THR A 80 -3.18 -7.15 2.18
C THR A 80 -2.80 -7.72 3.54
N PHE A 81 -3.77 -8.36 4.21
CA PHE A 81 -3.60 -8.87 5.58
C PHE A 81 -3.46 -10.40 5.59
N THR A 82 -2.46 -10.91 6.30
CA THR A 82 -2.21 -12.33 6.50
C THR A 82 -1.86 -12.64 7.96
N ASN A 83 -1.94 -13.90 8.35
CA ASN A 83 -1.44 -14.39 9.63
C ASN A 83 -0.01 -14.91 9.51
N GLU A 84 0.57 -15.37 10.62
CA GLU A 84 1.94 -15.92 10.68
C GLU A 84 2.20 -17.11 9.75
N LYS A 85 1.15 -17.80 9.30
CA LYS A 85 1.21 -18.93 8.36
C LYS A 85 1.04 -18.50 6.90
N GLY A 86 0.83 -17.21 6.64
CA GLY A 86 0.53 -16.67 5.31
C GLY A 86 -0.91 -16.92 4.86
N GLU A 87 -1.82 -17.27 5.76
CA GLU A 87 -3.23 -17.50 5.44
C GLU A 87 -3.99 -16.16 5.43
N TYR A 88 -4.98 -16.05 4.54
CA TYR A 88 -5.84 -14.88 4.41
C TYR A 88 -7.07 -14.96 5.33
N PRO A 89 -7.64 -13.81 5.76
CA PRO A 89 -8.97 -13.79 6.36
C PRO A 89 -10.03 -14.28 5.38
N SER A 90 -11.11 -14.83 5.91
CA SER A 90 -12.28 -15.21 5.10
C SER A 90 -12.97 -13.95 4.57
N GLY A 91 -13.26 -13.92 3.27
CA GLY A 91 -13.83 -12.76 2.60
C GLY A 91 -12.76 -11.75 2.15
N ILE A 92 -12.94 -10.47 2.48
CA ILE A 92 -12.04 -9.38 2.09
C ILE A 92 -10.69 -9.56 2.80
N ASN A 93 -9.63 -9.65 2.01
CA ASN A 93 -8.25 -9.77 2.50
C ASN A 93 -7.34 -8.65 2.01
N THR A 94 -7.79 -7.90 1.00
CA THR A 94 -7.04 -6.79 0.41
C THR A 94 -7.91 -5.55 0.34
N TRP A 95 -7.40 -4.41 0.79
CA TRP A 95 -8.03 -3.10 0.64
C TRP A 95 -7.21 -2.25 -0.32
N GLN A 96 -7.86 -1.74 -1.36
CA GLN A 96 -7.28 -0.77 -2.28
C GLN A 96 -7.88 0.60 -1.98
N PHE A 97 -7.11 1.46 -1.33
CA PHE A 97 -7.49 2.83 -1.03
C PHE A 97 -7.25 3.71 -2.24
N ASN A 98 -8.30 4.36 -2.71
CA ASN A 98 -8.27 5.28 -3.82
C ASN A 98 -8.30 6.72 -3.30
N PHE A 99 -7.18 7.43 -3.44
CA PHE A 99 -7.06 8.80 -2.96
C PHE A 99 -7.62 9.80 -3.96
N LYS A 100 -8.11 10.93 -3.44
CA LYS A 100 -8.48 12.06 -4.29
C LYS A 100 -7.23 12.58 -5.00
N PHE A 101 -7.19 12.41 -6.32
CA PHE A 101 -6.08 12.84 -7.15
C PHE A 101 -6.55 13.84 -8.22
N ASN A 102 -5.86 14.96 -8.32
CA ASN A 102 -6.02 15.93 -9.40
C ASN A 102 -4.65 16.53 -9.73
N LEU A 103 -4.33 16.64 -11.02
CA LEU A 103 -3.12 17.28 -11.56
C LEU A 103 -3.22 18.81 -11.61
N THR A 104 -4.43 19.35 -11.40
CA THR A 104 -4.76 20.78 -11.37
C THR A 104 -5.04 21.26 -9.96
#